data_AF-A0A4V1UCG0-F1
#
_entry.id   AF-A0A4V1UCG0-F1
#
_cell.length_a   1.000
_cell.length_b   1.000
_cell.length_c   1.000
_cell.angle_alpha   90.00
_cell.angle_beta   90.00
_cell.angle_gamma   90.00
#
_symmetry.space_group_name_H-M   'P 1'
#
loop_
_entity.id
_entity.type
_entity.pdbx_description
1 polymer ?
#
loop_
_entity_poly.entity_id
_entity_poly.type
_entity_poly.pdbx_seq_one_letter_code
_entity_poly.pdbx_strand_id
1 'polypeptide(L)'
;MKKVVVIGSGFAGLSAASYMAKAGWDVAVVEKHSLPGGRARKYAEAGFTFDMGPSWYWMPDVFESYFQSFGKSVSDYYGLDRLDPSYRVYWNDGYVDVPADYERLRQLFEGIEPGAAVQLDAFLKEAAYKYKVGINKLVRKPGKSLAEFI
;
A
#
# COMPACT_ATOMS: atom_id res chain seq x y z
N MET A 1 22.41 13.20 -24.28
CA MET A 1 21.36 12.77 -23.33
C MET A 1 21.07 11.29 -23.56
N LYS A 2 21.04 10.45 -22.52
CA LYS A 2 20.70 9.02 -22.67
C LYS A 2 19.19 8.86 -22.80
N LYS A 3 18.73 7.90 -23.60
CA LYS A 3 17.31 7.61 -23.81
C LYS A 3 16.92 6.29 -23.16
N VAL A 4 15.71 6.21 -22.61
CA VAL A 4 15.14 4.97 -22.08
C VAL A 4 13.66 4.90 -22.43
N VAL A 5 13.19 3.70 -22.76
CA VAL A 5 11.77 3.40 -22.96
C VAL A 5 11.29 2.50 -21.83
N VAL A 6 10.24 2.92 -21.14
CA VAL A 6 9.55 2.14 -20.11
C VAL A 6 8.23 1.64 -20.70
N ILE A 7 8.06 0.32 -20.76
CA ILE A 7 6.85 -0.31 -21.29
C ILE A 7 5.90 -0.62 -20.13
N GLY A 8 4.75 0.04 -20.12
CA GLY A 8 3.72 -0.06 -19.09
C GLY A 8 3.78 1.09 -18.08
N SER A 9 2.62 1.64 -17.76
CA SER A 9 2.46 2.81 -16.88
C SER A 9 1.79 2.47 -15.54
N GLY A 10 2.03 1.26 -15.01
CA GLY A 10 1.66 0.91 -13.63
C GLY A 10 2.61 1.56 -12.61
N PHE A 11 2.35 1.38 -11.31
CA PHE A 11 3.18 1.96 -10.23
C PHE A 11 4.69 1.72 -10.41
N ALA A 12 5.09 0.49 -10.74
CA ALA A 12 6.50 0.16 -10.96
C ALA A 12 7.10 0.89 -12.17
N GLY A 13 6.36 0.96 -13.30
CA GLY A 13 6.81 1.64 -14.51
C GLY A 13 6.90 3.15 -14.32
N LEU A 14 5.88 3.76 -13.72
CA LEU A 14 5.88 5.20 -13.44
C LEU A 14 6.96 5.59 -12.41
N SER A 15 7.17 4.77 -11.39
CA SER A 15 8.26 4.99 -10.43
C SER A 15 9.62 4.91 -11.11
N ALA A 16 9.89 3.85 -11.87
CA ALA A 16 11.13 3.70 -12.63
C ALA A 16 11.35 4.87 -13.61
N ALA A 17 10.34 5.23 -14.39
CA ALA A 17 10.38 6.35 -15.32
C ALA A 17 10.75 7.67 -14.62
N SER A 18 10.13 7.95 -13.47
CA SER A 18 10.37 9.17 -12.70
C SER A 18 11.81 9.23 -12.16
N TYR A 19 12.33 8.12 -11.62
CA TYR A 19 13.73 8.06 -11.17
C TYR A 19 14.74 8.19 -12.33
N MET A 20 14.45 7.61 -13.49
CA MET A 20 15.30 7.76 -14.68
C MET A 20 15.31 9.22 -15.19
N ALA A 21 14.14 9.87 -15.21
CA ALA A 21 14.04 11.28 -15.56
C ALA A 21 14.81 12.16 -14.57
N LYS A 22 14.69 11.91 -13.27
CA LYS A 22 15.51 12.57 -12.23
C LYS A 22 17.01 12.37 -12.43
N ALA A 23 17.42 11.21 -12.95
CA ALA A 23 18.82 10.93 -13.30
C ALA A 23 19.28 11.58 -14.63
N GLY A 24 18.45 12.43 -15.26
CA GLY A 24 18.80 13.19 -16.47
C GLY A 24 18.63 12.42 -17.78
N TRP A 25 17.86 11.33 -17.78
CA TRP A 25 17.53 10.58 -18.99
C TRP A 25 16.33 11.21 -19.70
N ASP A 26 16.30 11.08 -21.02
CA ASP A 26 15.12 11.30 -21.85
C ASP A 26 14.27 10.03 -21.83
N VAL A 27 13.11 10.10 -21.17
CA VAL A 27 12.27 8.93 -20.83
C VAL A 27 11.00 8.94 -21.65
N ALA A 28 10.77 7.87 -22.41
CA ALA A 28 9.49 7.59 -23.04
C ALA A 28 8.76 6.50 -22.24
N VAL A 29 7.52 6.74 -21.85
CA VAL A 29 6.63 5.72 -21.26
C VAL A 29 5.61 5.31 -22.31
N VAL A 30 5.51 4.01 -22.59
CA VAL A 30 4.56 3.47 -23.56
C VAL A 30 3.48 2.68 -22.82
N GLU A 31 2.23 3.07 -23.00
CA GLU A 31 1.07 2.41 -22.41
C GLU A 31 0.12 1.96 -23.51
N LYS A 32 -0.42 0.74 -23.39
CA LYS A 32 -1.37 0.18 -24.37
C LYS A 32 -2.80 0.71 -24.14
N HIS A 33 -3.10 1.14 -22.93
CA HIS A 33 -4.38 1.71 -22.55
C HIS A 33 -4.43 3.23 -22.80
N SER A 34 -5.64 3.80 -22.83
CA SER A 34 -5.84 5.24 -23.01
C SER A 34 -5.44 6.08 -21.80
N LEU A 35 -5.28 5.46 -20.63
CA LEU A 35 -4.94 6.11 -19.37
C LEU A 35 -3.82 5.37 -18.65
N PRO A 36 -2.96 6.10 -17.91
CA PRO A 36 -1.94 5.47 -17.07
C PRO A 36 -2.53 4.81 -15.83
N GLY A 37 -1.72 4.01 -15.12
CA GLY A 37 -2.06 3.41 -13.82
C GLY A 37 -1.98 1.89 -13.78
N GLY A 38 -1.84 1.22 -14.94
CA GLY A 38 -1.73 -0.24 -14.98
C GLY A 38 -2.94 -0.91 -14.32
N ARG A 39 -2.76 -1.66 -13.23
CA ARG A 39 -3.88 -2.26 -12.48
C ARG A 39 -4.69 -1.25 -11.67
N ALA A 40 -4.13 -0.10 -11.31
CA ALA A 40 -4.81 0.94 -10.53
C ALA A 40 -5.62 1.90 -11.44
N ARG A 41 -6.33 1.36 -12.41
CA ARG A 41 -7.21 2.14 -13.30
C ARG A 41 -8.60 2.26 -12.72
N LYS A 42 -9.35 3.21 -13.26
CA LYS A 42 -10.76 3.41 -12.98
C LYS A 42 -11.61 3.09 -14.19
N TYR A 43 -12.77 2.50 -13.94
CA TYR A 43 -13.84 2.34 -14.91
C TYR A 43 -15.01 3.23 -14.50
N ALA A 44 -15.57 3.98 -15.44
CA ALA A 44 -16.70 4.86 -15.15
C ALA A 44 -17.83 4.59 -16.13
N GLU A 45 -19.03 4.32 -15.60
CA GLU A 45 -20.21 4.01 -16.39
C GLU A 45 -21.48 4.42 -15.63
N ALA A 46 -22.46 4.98 -16.35
CA ALA A 46 -23.77 5.36 -15.80
C ALA A 46 -23.72 6.22 -14.52
N GLY A 47 -22.70 7.09 -14.39
CA GLY A 47 -22.51 7.95 -13.21
C GLY A 47 -21.76 7.29 -12.04
N PHE A 48 -21.40 6.02 -12.15
CA PHE A 48 -20.61 5.29 -11.15
C PHE A 48 -19.13 5.25 -11.55
N THR A 49 -18.25 5.18 -10.56
CA THR A 49 -16.80 4.98 -10.75
C THR A 49 -16.37 3.76 -9.95
N PHE A 50 -15.65 2.86 -10.60
CA PHE A 50 -15.16 1.61 -10.05
C PHE A 50 -13.63 1.59 -10.15
N ASP A 51 -12.96 1.38 -9.02
CA ASP A 51 -11.55 1.04 -9.04
C ASP A 51 -11.38 -0.39 -9.58
N MET A 52 -10.56 -0.56 -10.61
CA MET A 52 -10.35 -1.84 -11.29
C MET A 52 -9.22 -2.68 -10.68
N GLY A 53 -8.68 -2.24 -9.54
CA GLY A 53 -7.47 -2.81 -8.96
C GLY A 53 -7.51 -2.79 -7.43
N PRO A 54 -6.37 -2.53 -6.78
CA PRO A 54 -6.31 -2.55 -5.32
C PRO A 54 -7.21 -1.45 -4.73
N SER A 55 -8.05 -1.82 -3.77
CA SER A 55 -8.93 -0.91 -3.04
C SER A 55 -8.39 -0.53 -1.65
N TRP A 56 -7.36 -1.23 -1.17
CA TRP A 56 -6.78 -1.02 0.16
C TRP A 56 -5.50 -0.20 0.03
N TYR A 57 -5.48 0.94 0.75
CA TYR A 57 -4.32 1.79 0.83
C TYR A 57 -3.46 1.39 2.04
N TRP A 58 -2.42 0.59 1.76
CA TRP A 58 -1.48 0.09 2.77
C TRP A 58 -0.11 0.76 2.64
N MET A 59 0.63 0.78 3.75
CA MET A 59 2.01 1.31 3.81
C MET A 59 2.12 2.76 3.28
N PRO A 60 1.44 3.74 3.93
CA PRO A 60 1.49 5.15 3.51
C PRO A 60 2.92 5.69 3.41
N ASP A 61 3.84 5.17 4.23
CA ASP A 61 5.25 5.53 4.27
C ASP A 61 6.00 5.23 2.98
N VAL A 62 5.59 4.21 2.22
CA VAL A 62 6.20 3.88 0.91
C VAL A 62 5.88 4.97 -0.12
N PHE A 63 4.63 5.43 -0.16
CA PHE A 63 4.22 6.53 -1.02
C PHE A 63 4.92 7.82 -0.61
N GLU A 64 4.91 8.14 0.69
CA GLU A 64 5.56 9.34 1.23
C GLU A 64 7.05 9.38 0.87
N SER A 65 7.79 8.28 1.08
CA SER A 65 9.20 8.15 0.70
C SER A 65 9.45 8.34 -0.81
N TYR A 66 8.55 7.82 -1.65
CA TYR A 66 8.62 8.03 -3.09
C TYR A 66 8.45 9.51 -3.45
N PHE A 67 7.40 10.18 -2.99
CA PHE A 67 7.17 11.60 -3.30
C PHE A 67 8.27 12.50 -2.73
N GLN A 68 8.77 12.21 -1.53
CA GLN A 68 9.89 12.94 -0.92
C GLN A 68 11.17 12.84 -1.74
N SER A 69 11.38 11.74 -2.47
CA SER A 69 12.50 11.62 -3.41
C SER A 69 12.47 12.69 -4.52
N PHE A 70 11.34 13.37 -4.73
CA PHE A 70 11.18 14.45 -5.71
C PHE A 70 10.84 15.80 -5.05
N GLY A 71 11.04 15.93 -3.73
CA GLY A 71 10.75 17.16 -2.98
C GLY A 71 9.24 17.44 -2.88
N LYS A 72 8.43 16.39 -2.80
CA LYS A 72 6.97 16.45 -2.71
C LYS A 72 6.47 15.65 -1.50
N SER A 73 5.23 15.90 -1.09
CA SER A 73 4.49 15.06 -0.16
C SER A 73 3.25 14.47 -0.83
N VAL A 74 2.70 13.37 -0.30
CA VAL A 74 1.44 12.80 -0.83
C VAL A 74 0.29 13.79 -0.74
N SER A 75 0.30 14.66 0.29
CA SER A 75 -0.72 15.68 0.53
C SER A 75 -0.74 16.80 -0.52
N ASP A 76 0.33 16.93 -1.33
CA ASP A 76 0.33 17.83 -2.50
C ASP A 76 -0.63 17.35 -3.60
N TYR A 77 -1.05 16.07 -3.55
CA TYR A 77 -1.80 15.42 -4.63
C TYR A 77 -3.16 14.85 -4.18
N TYR A 78 -3.27 14.36 -2.94
CA TYR A 78 -4.50 13.76 -2.44
C TYR A 78 -4.61 13.80 -0.91
N GLY A 79 -5.85 13.83 -0.42
CA GLY A 79 -6.20 13.56 0.97
C GLY A 79 -6.56 12.09 1.17
N LEU A 80 -6.45 11.60 2.40
CA LEU A 80 -6.87 10.25 2.78
C LEU A 80 -7.87 10.32 3.93
N ASP A 81 -9.04 9.73 3.70
CA ASP A 81 -10.04 9.53 4.75
C ASP A 81 -9.82 8.17 5.41
N ARG A 82 -9.68 8.16 6.75
CA ARG A 82 -9.57 6.91 7.49
C ARG A 82 -10.95 6.30 7.65
N LEU A 83 -11.15 5.14 7.03
CA LEU A 83 -12.38 4.36 7.20
C LEU A 83 -12.46 3.79 8.62
N ASP A 84 -13.61 3.99 9.28
CA ASP A 84 -13.99 3.35 10.53
C ASP A 84 -15.49 2.95 10.44
N PRO A 85 -15.83 1.65 10.46
CA PRO A 85 -14.96 0.50 10.67
C PRO A 85 -13.94 0.28 9.54
N SER A 86 -12.81 -0.36 9.87
CA SER A 86 -11.80 -0.75 8.86
C SER A 86 -12.40 -1.73 7.85
N TYR A 87 -13.23 -2.66 8.33
CA TYR A 87 -14.06 -3.56 7.53
C TYR A 87 -15.15 -4.17 8.40
N ARG A 88 -16.17 -4.74 7.75
CA ARG A 88 -17.26 -5.48 8.39
C ARG A 88 -17.20 -6.94 7.97
N VAL A 89 -17.28 -7.85 8.94
CA VAL A 89 -17.40 -9.29 8.72
C VAL A 89 -18.86 -9.67 8.87
N TYR A 90 -19.44 -10.32 7.85
CA TYR A 90 -20.82 -10.80 7.88
C TYR A 90 -20.85 -12.29 8.24
N TRP A 91 -21.77 -12.64 9.13
CA TRP A 91 -22.10 -13.99 9.56
C TRP A 91 -23.57 -14.31 9.20
N ASN A 92 -23.99 -15.55 9.38
CA ASN A 92 -25.39 -15.94 9.10
C ASN A 92 -26.40 -15.26 10.04
N ASP A 93 -25.96 -14.92 11.25
CA ASP A 93 -26.76 -14.41 12.36
C ASP A 93 -26.46 -12.94 12.71
N GLY A 94 -25.59 -12.27 11.96
CA GLY A 94 -25.25 -10.88 12.22
C GLY A 94 -23.98 -10.42 11.52
N TYR A 95 -23.36 -9.38 12.06
CA TYR A 95 -22.09 -8.88 11.56
C TYR A 95 -21.23 -8.35 12.70
N VAL A 96 -19.94 -8.25 12.45
CA VAL A 96 -18.96 -7.63 13.35
C VAL A 96 -18.26 -6.51 12.60
N ASP A 97 -18.33 -5.31 13.16
CA ASP A 97 -17.55 -4.15 12.70
C ASP A 97 -16.18 -4.17 13.35
N VAL A 98 -15.12 -4.20 12.53
CA VAL A 98 -13.74 -4.16 13.02
C VAL A 98 -13.29 -2.69 13.08
N PRO A 99 -13.19 -2.08 14.27
CA PRO A 99 -12.87 -0.67 14.40
C PRO A 99 -11.44 -0.38 13.92
N ALA A 100 -11.21 0.85 13.47
CA ALA A 100 -9.87 1.33 13.13
C ALA A 100 -9.02 1.64 14.37
N ASP A 101 -9.66 1.95 15.50
CA ASP A 101 -9.00 2.24 16.77
C ASP A 101 -8.60 0.96 17.51
N TYR A 102 -7.38 0.96 18.05
CA TYR A 102 -6.80 -0.22 18.66
C TYR A 102 -7.48 -0.62 19.98
N GLU A 103 -7.81 0.35 20.84
CA GLU A 103 -8.43 0.04 22.12
C GLU A 103 -9.87 -0.45 21.93
N ARG A 104 -10.61 0.13 20.99
CA ARG A 104 -11.92 -0.40 20.57
C ARG A 104 -11.81 -1.81 19.99
N LEU A 105 -10.73 -2.10 19.24
CA LEU A 105 -10.49 -3.46 18.71
C LEU A 105 -10.22 -4.46 19.85
N ARG A 106 -9.42 -4.08 20.84
CA ARG A 106 -9.17 -4.90 22.05
C ARG A 106 -10.47 -5.18 22.79
N GLN A 107 -11.29 -4.15 23.03
CA GLN A 107 -12.59 -4.28 23.70
C GLN A 107 -13.54 -5.19 22.91
N LEU A 108 -13.58 -5.06 21.58
CA LEU A 108 -14.35 -5.95 20.71
C LEU A 108 -13.93 -7.40 20.89
N PHE A 109 -12.63 -7.68 20.87
CA PHE A 109 -12.13 -9.06 20.98
C PHE A 109 -12.38 -9.65 22.37
N GLU A 110 -12.18 -8.86 23.43
CA GLU A 110 -12.51 -9.28 24.80
C GLU A 110 -14.01 -9.59 24.97
N GLY A 111 -14.87 -8.84 24.29
CA GLY A 111 -16.31 -9.08 24.28
C GLY A 111 -16.73 -10.33 23.51
N ILE A 112 -15.93 -10.78 22.55
CA ILE A 112 -16.15 -12.03 21.79
C ILE A 112 -15.67 -13.23 22.59
N GLU A 113 -14.45 -13.16 23.14
CA GLU A 113 -13.86 -14.22 23.95
C GLU A 113 -13.02 -13.62 25.09
N PRO A 114 -13.34 -13.91 26.37
CA PRO A 114 -12.57 -13.42 27.50
C PRO A 114 -11.09 -13.80 27.40
N GLY A 115 -10.20 -12.82 27.56
CA GLY A 115 -8.75 -12.96 27.42
C GLY A 115 -8.20 -12.75 26.00
N ALA A 116 -9.06 -12.62 24.98
CA ALA A 116 -8.62 -12.43 23.61
C ALA A 116 -7.90 -11.09 23.38
N ALA A 117 -8.18 -10.04 24.17
CA ALA A 117 -7.46 -8.78 24.07
C ALA A 117 -5.95 -8.94 24.37
N VAL A 118 -5.62 -9.77 25.36
CA VAL A 118 -4.22 -10.06 25.72
C VAL A 118 -3.52 -10.86 24.62
N GLN A 119 -4.24 -11.79 23.98
CA GLN A 119 -3.71 -12.54 22.85
C GLN A 119 -3.50 -11.65 21.62
N LEU A 120 -4.40 -10.68 21.38
CA LEU A 120 -4.23 -9.66 20.35
C LEU A 120 -2.96 -8.82 20.59
N ASP A 121 -2.73 -8.38 21.82
CA ASP A 121 -1.51 -7.64 22.20
C ASP A 121 -0.25 -8.47 21.88
N ALA A 122 -0.23 -9.75 22.25
CA ALA A 122 0.88 -10.66 21.97
C ALA A 122 1.10 -10.87 20.47
N PHE A 123 0.03 -11.11 19.71
CA PHE A 123 0.05 -11.30 18.27
C PHE A 123 0.61 -10.07 17.55
N LEU A 124 0.12 -8.88 17.87
CA LEU A 124 0.55 -7.64 17.22
C LEU A 124 2.00 -7.28 17.57
N LYS A 125 2.46 -7.60 18.78
CA LYS A 125 3.88 -7.45 19.14
C LYS A 125 4.78 -8.30 18.26
N GLU A 126 4.40 -9.56 18.02
CA GLU A 126 5.15 -10.45 17.13
C GLU A 126 5.06 -10.01 15.66
N ALA A 127 3.87 -9.61 15.20
CA ALA A 127 3.65 -9.09 13.86
C ALA A 127 4.48 -7.82 13.60
N ALA A 128 4.55 -6.90 14.57
CA ALA A 128 5.37 -5.71 14.47
C ALA A 128 6.87 -6.02 14.37
N TYR A 129 7.36 -7.03 15.10
CA TYR A 129 8.74 -7.51 14.95
C TYR A 129 8.99 -8.06 13.54
N LYS A 130 8.11 -8.95 13.05
CA LYS A 130 8.19 -9.52 11.69
C LYS A 130 8.19 -8.43 10.63
N TYR A 131 7.31 -7.43 10.75
CA TYR A 131 7.24 -6.28 9.85
C TYR A 131 8.56 -5.49 9.84
N LYS A 132 9.07 -5.11 11.02
CA LYS A 132 10.32 -4.35 11.15
C LYS A 132 11.51 -5.10 10.57
N VAL A 133 11.61 -6.41 10.78
CA VAL A 133 12.66 -7.25 10.20
C VAL A 133 12.48 -7.37 8.69
N GLY A 134 11.29 -7.71 8.22
CA GLY A 134 10.99 -7.90 6.80
C GLY A 134 11.27 -6.64 5.97
N ILE A 135 10.75 -5.49 6.39
CA ILE A 135 10.96 -4.24 5.64
C ILE A 135 12.42 -3.79 5.65
N ASN A 136 13.09 -3.82 6.81
CA ASN A 136 14.42 -3.21 6.92
C ASN A 136 15.54 -4.15 6.51
N LYS A 137 15.39 -5.47 6.68
CA LYS A 137 16.46 -6.45 6.42
C LYS A 137 16.26 -7.26 5.15
N LEU A 138 15.02 -7.38 4.64
CA LEU A 138 14.72 -8.21 3.48
C LEU A 138 14.30 -7.37 2.26
N VAL A 139 13.18 -6.64 2.34
CA VAL A 139 12.52 -6.02 1.17
C VAL A 139 13.41 -5.00 0.44
N ARG A 140 14.32 -4.33 1.16
CA ARG A 140 15.26 -3.35 0.56
C ARG A 140 16.51 -3.99 -0.06
N LYS A 141 16.73 -5.29 0.09
CA LYS A 141 17.88 -5.98 -0.52
C LYS A 141 17.59 -6.26 -1.99
N PRO A 142 18.60 -6.21 -2.86
CA PRO A 142 18.39 -6.40 -4.29
C PRO A 142 18.16 -7.88 -4.68
N GLY A 143 18.30 -8.83 -3.74
CA GLY A 143 17.98 -10.24 -3.95
C GLY A 143 18.93 -10.93 -4.91
N LYS A 144 20.19 -10.50 -4.95
CA LYS A 144 21.21 -11.00 -5.89
C LYS A 144 21.93 -12.25 -5.37
N SER A 145 21.97 -12.45 -4.05
CA SER A 145 22.64 -13.60 -3.44
C SER A 145 22.05 -13.91 -2.06
N LEU A 146 22.08 -15.19 -1.66
CA LEU A 146 21.73 -15.61 -0.31
C LEU A 146 22.68 -15.01 0.75
N ALA A 147 23.92 -14.69 0.37
CA ALA A 147 24.88 -14.03 1.25
C ALA A 147 24.45 -12.61 1.68
N GLU A 148 23.45 -12.01 1.03
CA GLU A 148 22.91 -10.71 1.43
C GLU A 148 22.10 -10.76 2.74
N PHE A 149 21.78 -11.97 3.20
CA PHE A 149 20.90 -12.26 4.35
C PHE A 149 21.59 -13.00 5.50
N ILE A 150 22.90 -13.27 5.39
CA ILE A 150 23.73 -13.92 6.42
C ILE A 150 24.45 -12.85 7.24
#